data_AF-A0A382P6D2-F1
#
_entry.id   AF-A0A382P6D2-F1
#
_cell.length_a   1.000
_cell.length_b   1.000
_cell.length_c   1.000
_cell.angle_alpha   90.00
_cell.angle_beta   90.00
_cell.angle_gamma   90.00
#
_symmetry.space_group_name_H-M   'P 1'
#
loop_
_entity.id
_entity.type
_entity.pdbx_description
1 polymer ?
#
loop_
_entity_poly.entity_id
_entity_poly.type
_entity_poly.pdbx_seq_one_letter_code
_entity_poly.pdbx_strand_id
1 'polypeptide(L)'
;FVAGCATLDEMTAETPPPPPPPPEVVYPFSDIPVPSEFDRNHSKSFVYESGSGAVKVGRFFYSGWGKLDEVISFYQNEMVNKGWSLVNAIKHETTILNYEKEGWACTLMVHSTLGKIYIEIQAGPK
;
A
#
# COMPACT_ATOMS: atom_id res chain seq x y z
N PHE A 1 -47.30 -8.00 48.56
CA PHE A 1 -46.03 -8.71 48.81
C PHE A 1 -45.63 -9.47 47.56
N VAL A 2 -44.68 -8.94 46.78
CA VAL A 2 -43.76 -9.71 45.93
C VAL A 2 -42.48 -8.88 45.85
N ALA A 3 -41.38 -9.46 46.31
CA ALA A 3 -40.04 -8.91 46.23
C ALA A 3 -39.46 -9.16 44.82
N GLY A 4 -38.71 -8.21 44.29
CA GLY A 4 -37.94 -8.36 43.06
C GLY A 4 -36.51 -7.91 43.31
N CYS A 5 -35.58 -8.88 43.32
CA CYS A 5 -34.17 -8.73 43.68
C CYS A 5 -33.40 -7.85 42.69
N ALA A 6 -32.56 -6.97 43.24
CA ALA A 6 -31.41 -6.41 42.56
C ALA A 6 -30.25 -7.41 42.61
N THR A 7 -29.71 -7.78 41.46
CA THR A 7 -28.38 -8.39 41.35
C THR A 7 -27.50 -7.42 40.57
N LEU A 8 -26.53 -6.83 41.27
CA LEU A 8 -25.38 -6.20 40.65
C LEU A 8 -24.52 -7.33 40.07
N ASP A 9 -24.56 -7.51 38.76
CA ASP A 9 -23.54 -8.28 38.06
C ASP A 9 -22.29 -7.40 37.93
N GLU A 10 -21.18 -7.93 38.43
CA GLU A 10 -19.84 -7.39 38.33
C GLU A 10 -19.54 -7.01 36.87
N MET A 11 -19.24 -5.73 36.64
CA MET A 11 -18.61 -5.29 35.41
C MET A 11 -17.17 -5.82 35.40
N THR A 12 -16.99 -7.08 35.03
CA THR A 12 -15.75 -7.53 34.39
C THR A 12 -15.62 -6.70 33.12
N ALA A 13 -14.73 -5.70 33.15
CA ALA A 13 -14.28 -5.02 31.96
C ALA A 13 -13.55 -6.05 31.08
N GLU A 14 -14.30 -6.75 30.23
CA GLU A 14 -13.71 -7.45 29.10
C GLU A 14 -13.06 -6.39 28.22
N THR A 15 -11.74 -6.35 28.24
CA THR A 15 -10.95 -5.60 27.28
C THR A 15 -11.47 -5.97 25.88
N PRO A 16 -11.82 -4.99 25.03
CA PRO A 16 -12.22 -5.29 23.67
C PRO A 16 -11.17 -6.18 23.01
N PRO A 17 -11.57 -7.21 22.24
CA PRO A 17 -10.61 -8.06 21.56
C PRO A 17 -9.66 -7.18 20.72
N PRO A 18 -8.36 -7.51 20.70
CA PRO A 18 -7.40 -6.73 19.93
C PRO A 18 -7.86 -6.63 18.48
N PRO A 19 -7.64 -5.47 17.81
CA PRO A 19 -7.98 -5.32 16.40
C PRO A 19 -7.42 -6.49 15.59
N PRO A 20 -8.15 -6.99 14.59
CA PRO A 20 -7.63 -8.01 13.70
C PRO A 20 -6.26 -7.57 13.18
N PRO A 21 -5.27 -8.47 13.10
CA PRO A 21 -4.01 -8.15 12.44
C PRO A 21 -4.31 -7.62 11.03
N PRO A 22 -3.56 -6.60 10.57
CA PRO A 22 -3.72 -6.10 9.20
C PRO A 22 -3.68 -7.27 8.22
N PRO A 23 -4.57 -7.32 7.21
CA PRO A 23 -4.59 -8.42 6.26
C PRO A 23 -3.19 -8.61 5.66
N GLU A 24 -2.68 -9.84 5.72
CA GLU A 24 -1.44 -10.21 5.02
C GLU A 24 -1.64 -9.93 3.53
N VAL A 25 -0.77 -9.07 2.98
CA VAL A 25 -0.82 -8.65 1.58
C VAL A 25 -0.31 -9.81 0.72
N VAL A 26 -1.13 -10.85 0.52
CA VAL A 26 -0.76 -11.96 -0.35
C VAL A 26 -1.19 -11.63 -1.78
N TYR A 27 -0.16 -11.50 -2.62
CA TYR A 27 -0.12 -11.38 -4.08
C TYR A 27 -1.31 -10.68 -4.78
N PRO A 28 -1.05 -9.59 -5.51
CA PRO A 28 0.11 -9.39 -6.38
C PRO A 28 0.90 -8.11 -6.09
N PHE A 29 0.83 -7.59 -4.86
CA PHE A 29 1.52 -6.34 -4.50
C PHE A 29 2.88 -6.56 -3.83
N SER A 30 3.19 -7.80 -3.43
CA SER A 30 4.42 -8.17 -2.72
C SER A 30 5.66 -8.14 -3.60
N ASP A 31 5.51 -8.14 -4.92
CA ASP A 31 6.60 -8.08 -5.89
C ASP A 31 6.88 -6.65 -6.40
N ILE A 32 6.14 -5.65 -5.90
CA ILE A 32 6.43 -4.24 -6.13
C ILE A 32 7.39 -3.77 -5.02
N PRO A 33 8.63 -3.42 -5.36
CA PRO A 33 9.65 -3.05 -4.38
C PRO A 33 9.33 -1.70 -3.73
N VAL A 34 9.74 -1.54 -2.48
CA VAL A 34 9.64 -0.29 -1.73
C VAL A 34 11.04 0.04 -1.19
N PRO A 35 11.57 1.26 -1.36
CA PRO A 35 12.87 1.62 -0.80
C PRO A 35 12.85 1.53 0.75
N SER A 36 13.94 1.08 1.37
CA SER A 36 13.99 0.76 2.81
C SER A 36 13.66 1.94 3.73
N GLU A 37 14.01 3.16 3.33
CA GLU A 37 13.85 4.38 4.14
C GLU A 37 12.49 5.09 3.94
N PHE A 38 11.48 4.38 3.43
CA PHE A 38 10.18 4.95 3.08
C PHE A 38 9.05 4.35 3.90
N ASP A 39 8.38 5.19 4.68
CA ASP A 39 7.25 4.79 5.50
C ASP A 39 5.95 4.80 4.70
N ARG A 40 5.14 3.75 4.89
CA ARG A 40 3.80 3.66 4.29
C ARG A 40 2.81 4.54 5.04
N ASN A 41 2.08 5.37 4.30
CA ASN A 41 0.91 6.05 4.81
C ASN A 41 -0.30 5.10 4.76
N HIS A 42 -0.56 4.40 5.87
CA HIS A 42 -1.64 3.41 5.97
C HIS A 42 -3.04 4.02 5.81
N SER A 43 -3.28 5.27 6.23
CA SER A 43 -4.61 5.88 6.12
C SER A 43 -4.98 6.29 4.70
N LYS A 44 -3.98 6.54 3.84
CA LYS A 44 -4.19 6.82 2.41
C LYS A 44 -4.07 5.58 1.53
N SER A 45 -3.43 4.53 2.02
CA SER A 45 -3.20 3.31 1.26
C SER A 45 -4.35 2.33 1.43
N PHE A 46 -4.84 1.74 0.34
CA PHE A 46 -5.91 0.75 0.39
C PHE A 46 -5.71 -0.35 -0.65
N VAL A 47 -6.37 -1.47 -0.42
CA VAL A 47 -6.56 -2.54 -1.39
C VAL A 47 -8.06 -2.72 -1.56
N TYR A 48 -8.52 -2.71 -2.80
CA TYR A 48 -9.87 -3.10 -3.16
C TYR A 48 -9.83 -4.52 -3.72
N GLU A 49 -10.73 -5.36 -3.22
CA GLU A 49 -10.97 -6.71 -3.74
C GLU A 49 -12.44 -6.82 -4.14
N SER A 50 -12.72 -7.32 -5.35
CA SER A 50 -14.10 -7.56 -5.78
C SER A 50 -14.75 -8.60 -4.87
N GLY A 51 -16.09 -8.59 -4.76
CA GLY A 51 -16.80 -9.58 -3.94
C GLY A 51 -16.55 -11.05 -4.33
N SER A 52 -16.06 -11.29 -5.56
CA SER A 52 -15.62 -12.59 -6.06
C SER A 52 -14.16 -12.95 -5.76
N GLY A 53 -13.35 -12.02 -5.25
CA GLY A 53 -11.91 -12.17 -5.04
C GLY A 53 -11.05 -12.12 -6.31
N ALA A 54 -11.66 -12.10 -7.48
CA ALA A 54 -10.97 -12.22 -8.77
C ALA A 54 -10.20 -10.95 -9.18
N VAL A 55 -10.66 -9.78 -8.76
CA VAL A 55 -10.03 -8.49 -9.08
C VAL A 55 -9.48 -7.89 -7.82
N LYS A 56 -8.17 -7.60 -7.80
CA LYS A 56 -7.48 -6.90 -6.72
C LYS A 56 -6.83 -5.64 -7.27
N VAL A 57 -7.13 -4.48 -6.70
CA VAL A 57 -6.50 -3.21 -7.05
C VAL A 57 -5.88 -2.61 -5.80
N GLY A 58 -4.61 -2.26 -5.87
CA GLY A 58 -3.86 -1.66 -4.78
C GLY A 58 -3.52 -0.22 -5.09
N ARG A 59 -3.69 0.66 -4.09
CA ARG A 59 -3.18 2.02 -4.12
C ARG A 59 -2.40 2.27 -2.83
N PHE A 60 -1.12 2.57 -2.96
CA PHE A 60 -0.20 2.70 -1.84
C PHE A 60 0.51 4.04 -1.88
N PHE A 61 0.67 4.64 -0.71
CA PHE A 61 1.37 5.91 -0.56
C PHE A 61 2.52 5.72 0.41
N TYR A 62 3.71 6.16 0.02
CA TYR A 62 4.91 6.14 0.82
C TYR A 62 5.56 7.52 0.84
N SER A 63 6.32 7.80 1.91
CA SER A 63 7.16 8.99 1.95
C SER A 63 8.44 8.75 2.73
N GLY A 64 9.52 9.40 2.32
CA GLY A 64 10.84 9.25 2.91
C GLY A 64 11.77 10.38 2.50
N TRP A 65 12.94 10.46 3.11
CA TRP A 65 13.99 11.40 2.73
C TRP A 65 14.93 10.76 1.71
N GLY A 66 15.38 11.53 0.71
CA GLY A 66 16.30 11.01 -0.30
C GLY A 66 16.36 11.87 -1.55
N LYS A 67 17.08 11.39 -2.56
CA LYS A 67 17.14 12.06 -3.87
C LYS A 67 16.16 11.43 -4.84
N LEU A 68 15.43 12.27 -5.58
CA LEU A 68 14.44 11.83 -6.56
C LEU A 68 15.05 10.86 -7.59
N ASP A 69 16.22 11.18 -8.12
CA ASP A 69 16.89 10.35 -9.13
C ASP A 69 17.33 8.98 -8.60
N GLU A 70 17.69 8.89 -7.31
CA GLU A 70 18.06 7.62 -6.67
C GLU A 70 16.82 6.72 -6.52
N VAL A 71 15.68 7.30 -6.14
CA VAL A 71 14.39 6.58 -6.04
C VAL A 71 13.89 6.13 -7.41
N ILE A 72 13.99 6.98 -8.44
CA ILE A 72 13.66 6.61 -9.81
C ILE A 72 14.56 5.46 -10.29
N SER A 73 15.87 5.56 -10.07
CA SER A 73 16.84 4.52 -10.45
C SER A 73 16.58 3.20 -9.73
N PHE A 74 16.22 3.26 -8.45
CA PHE A 74 15.80 2.10 -7.67
C PHE A 74 14.64 1.36 -8.36
N TYR A 75 13.57 2.07 -8.72
CA TYR A 75 12.42 1.44 -9.40
C TYR A 75 12.79 0.90 -10.78
N GLN A 76 13.59 1.62 -11.56
CA GLN A 76 14.03 1.14 -12.87
C GLN A 76 14.81 -0.17 -12.80
N ASN A 77 15.61 -0.37 -11.76
CA ASN A 77 16.38 -1.60 -11.56
C ASN A 77 15.54 -2.71 -10.90
N GLU A 78 14.92 -2.42 -9.76
CA GLU A 78 14.26 -3.43 -8.94
C GLU A 78 12.97 -3.95 -9.58
N MET A 79 12.20 -3.11 -10.28
CA MET A 79 11.02 -3.58 -11.00
C MET A 79 11.42 -4.60 -12.09
N VAL A 80 12.48 -4.31 -12.85
CA VAL A 80 13.00 -5.22 -13.88
C VAL A 80 13.54 -6.51 -13.26
N ASN A 81 14.28 -6.42 -12.15
CA ASN A 81 14.75 -7.59 -11.40
C ASN A 81 13.60 -8.47 -10.89
N LYS A 82 12.41 -7.89 -10.66
CA LYS A 82 11.18 -8.59 -10.27
C LYS A 82 10.31 -9.02 -11.46
N GLY A 83 10.79 -8.86 -12.69
CA GLY A 83 10.13 -9.32 -13.91
C GLY A 83 9.10 -8.35 -14.49
N TRP A 84 9.04 -7.11 -14.01
CA TRP A 84 8.21 -6.07 -14.60
C TRP A 84 8.89 -5.45 -15.82
N SER A 85 8.10 -5.16 -16.85
CA SER A 85 8.58 -4.46 -18.06
C SER A 85 8.15 -3.00 -18.02
N LEU A 86 9.10 -2.07 -18.20
CA LEU A 86 8.79 -0.65 -18.32
C LEU A 86 8.08 -0.40 -19.65
N VAL A 87 6.82 0.04 -19.60
CA VAL A 87 6.00 0.38 -20.78
C VAL A 87 6.31 1.80 -21.25
N ASN A 88 6.34 2.76 -20.32
CA ASN A 88 6.71 4.14 -20.60
C ASN A 88 7.13 4.88 -19.34
N ALA A 89 7.79 6.03 -19.53
CA ALA A 89 8.17 6.95 -18.47
C ALA A 89 7.91 8.41 -18.90
N ILE A 90 7.33 9.20 -17.99
CA ILE A 90 7.13 10.65 -18.15
C ILE A 90 7.91 11.34 -17.04
N LYS A 91 8.90 12.16 -17.39
CA LYS A 91 9.76 12.86 -16.43
C LYS A 91 9.40 14.36 -16.41
N HIS A 92 8.76 14.80 -15.33
CA HIS A 92 8.47 16.20 -15.06
C HIS A 92 8.50 16.44 -13.53
N GLU A 93 7.81 17.47 -13.01
CA GLU A 93 7.61 17.71 -11.57
C GLU A 93 7.20 16.45 -10.78
N THR A 94 6.30 15.65 -11.36
CA THR A 94 6.06 14.27 -10.95
C THR A 94 6.58 13.36 -12.04
N THR A 95 7.47 12.44 -11.67
CA THR A 95 7.91 11.37 -12.56
C THR A 95 6.91 10.23 -12.50
N ILE A 96 6.41 9.82 -13.66
CA ILE A 96 5.48 8.69 -13.81
C ILE A 96 6.22 7.56 -14.51
N LEU A 97 6.21 6.36 -13.93
CA LEU A 97 6.74 5.14 -14.54
C LEU A 97 5.61 4.11 -14.63
N ASN A 98 5.33 3.63 -15.84
CA ASN A 98 4.29 2.64 -16.08
C ASN A 98 4.93 1.29 -16.43
N TYR A 99 4.53 0.24 -15.73
CA TYR A 99 5.05 -1.11 -15.86
C TYR A 99 3.93 -2.11 -16.13
N GLU A 100 4.29 -3.23 -16.75
CA GLU A 100 3.40 -4.38 -16.90
C GLU A 100 4.10 -5.70 -16.58
N LYS A 101 3.31 -6.68 -16.13
CA LYS A 101 3.76 -8.04 -15.82
C LYS A 101 2.58 -9.01 -15.83
N GLU A 102 2.60 -10.03 -16.68
CA GLU A 102 1.62 -11.15 -16.64
C GLU A 102 0.13 -10.74 -16.48
N GLY A 103 -0.34 -9.77 -17.26
CA GLY A 103 -1.73 -9.29 -17.17
C GLY A 103 -1.99 -8.28 -16.05
N TRP A 104 -0.95 -7.82 -15.36
CA TRP A 104 -0.97 -6.72 -14.40
C TRP A 104 -0.33 -5.46 -14.97
N ALA A 105 -0.83 -4.31 -14.53
CA ALA A 105 -0.26 -3.01 -14.74
C ALA A 105 0.11 -2.38 -13.39
N CYS A 106 1.20 -1.62 -13.37
CA CYS A 106 1.64 -0.85 -12.21
C CYS A 106 2.06 0.56 -12.66
N THR A 107 1.46 1.58 -12.05
CA THR A 107 1.81 3.00 -12.23
C THR A 107 2.48 3.50 -10.97
N LEU A 108 3.71 3.98 -11.11
CA LEU A 108 4.47 4.66 -10.07
C LEU A 108 4.46 6.15 -10.35
N MET A 109 4.11 6.96 -9.36
CA MET A 109 4.18 8.42 -9.40
C MET A 109 5.08 8.89 -8.28
N VAL A 110 6.19 9.54 -8.63
CA VAL A 110 7.22 9.97 -7.67
C VAL A 110 7.47 11.46 -7.82
N HIS A 111 7.39 12.20 -6.73
CA HIS A 111 7.73 13.62 -6.69
C HIS A 111 8.46 13.99 -5.40
N SER A 112 9.10 15.16 -5.40
CA SER A 112 9.80 15.70 -4.24
C SER A 112 9.16 17.01 -3.78
N THR A 113 9.14 17.26 -2.48
CA THR A 113 8.84 18.57 -1.91
C THR A 113 9.77 18.82 -0.73
N LEU A 114 10.59 19.88 -0.84
CA LEU A 114 11.55 20.28 0.20
C LEU A 114 12.47 19.13 0.66
N GLY A 115 12.95 18.30 -0.28
CA GLY A 115 13.86 17.17 0.01
C GLY A 115 13.17 15.89 0.50
N LYS A 116 11.87 15.96 0.81
CA LYS A 116 11.06 14.77 1.09
C LYS A 116 10.49 14.22 -0.21
N ILE A 117 10.61 12.92 -0.43
CA ILE A 117 10.08 12.22 -1.59
C ILE A 117 8.74 11.58 -1.21
N TYR A 118 7.80 11.65 -2.15
CA TYR A 118 6.49 11.02 -2.06
C TYR A 118 6.36 10.04 -3.22
N ILE A 119 5.91 8.84 -2.90
CA ILE A 119 5.70 7.77 -3.85
C ILE A 119 4.23 7.36 -3.77
N GLU A 120 3.56 7.36 -4.90
CA GLU A 120 2.28 6.71 -5.08
C GLU A 120 2.44 5.52 -6.02
N ILE A 121 1.91 4.37 -5.60
CA ILE A 121 1.91 3.13 -6.36
C ILE A 121 0.46 2.75 -6.61
N GLN A 122 0.09 2.56 -7.87
CA GLN A 122 -1.20 1.99 -8.27
C GLN A 122 -0.95 0.71 -9.03
N ALA A 123 -1.59 -0.39 -8.65
CA ALA A 123 -1.43 -1.67 -9.33
C ALA A 123 -2.77 -2.41 -9.44
N GLY A 124 -2.98 -3.08 -10.57
CA GLY A 124 -4.22 -3.78 -10.88
C GLY A 124 -4.12 -4.63 -12.14
N PRO A 125 -5.13 -5.47 -12.43
CA PRO A 125 -5.23 -6.16 -13.70
C PRO A 125 -5.29 -5.19 -14.88
N LYS A 126 -4.72 -5.58 -16.01
CA LYS A 126 -4.77 -4.86 -17.29
C LYS A 126 -6.11 -5.06 -18.02
#